data_AF-A0A7V0I9J8-F1
#
_entry.id   AF-A0A7V0I9J8-F1
#
_cell.length_a   1.000
_cell.length_b   1.000
_cell.length_c   1.000
_cell.angle_alpha   90.00
_cell.angle_beta   90.00
_cell.angle_gamma   90.00
#
_symmetry.space_group_name_H-M   'P 1'
#
loop_
_entity.id
_entity.type
_entity.pdbx_description
1 polymer ?
#
loop_
_entity_poly.entity_id
_entity_poly.type
_entity_poly.pdbx_seq_one_letter_code
_entity_poly.pdbx_strand_id
1 'polypeptide(L)'
;MEILLDKERCTGCGECVDACPFGALRLEKDFPVASEECRLCGLCVKACKEGALSLPEVKKRHKEIKTKDIFVFAETKDGNLATVVYELLGKGRELADKLGQKLIGVLIGSNIKNLAQTLIDYGADIVYVFDHHSLKRFN
;
A
#
# COMPACT_ATOMS: atom_id res chain seq x y z
N MET A 1 -17.76 4.90 -9.60
CA MET A 1 -17.06 3.59 -9.79
C MET A 1 -18.11 2.50 -10.04
N GLU A 2 -17.91 1.59 -10.99
CA GLU A 2 -19.02 0.76 -11.51
C GLU A 2 -18.79 -0.74 -11.26
N ILE A 3 -19.82 -1.43 -10.79
CA ILE A 3 -19.93 -2.89 -10.79
C ILE A 3 -20.71 -3.30 -12.03
N LEU A 4 -20.39 -4.45 -12.61
CA LEU A 4 -21.10 -4.96 -13.78
C LEU A 4 -22.27 -5.84 -13.31
N LEU A 5 -23.46 -5.54 -13.82
CA LEU A 5 -24.72 -6.20 -13.46
C LEU A 5 -25.36 -6.87 -14.67
N ASP A 6 -25.63 -8.16 -14.55
CA ASP A 6 -26.50 -8.91 -15.45
C ASP A 6 -27.95 -8.79 -14.96
N LYS A 7 -28.75 -7.99 -15.68
CA LYS A 7 -30.15 -7.72 -15.31
C LYS A 7 -31.06 -8.92 -15.53
N GLU A 8 -30.69 -9.89 -16.35
CA GLU A 8 -31.52 -11.07 -16.60
C GLU A 8 -31.42 -12.08 -15.46
N ARG A 9 -30.27 -12.12 -14.79
CA ARG A 9 -30.01 -13.00 -13.63
C ARG A 9 -30.31 -12.35 -12.29
N CYS A 10 -30.35 -11.03 -12.23
CA CYS A 10 -30.57 -10.33 -10.97
C CYS A 10 -32.04 -10.41 -10.54
N THR A 11 -32.28 -10.93 -9.35
CA THR A 11 -33.62 -11.06 -8.74
C THR A 11 -34.01 -9.88 -7.86
N GLY A 12 -33.12 -8.91 -7.66
CA GLY A 12 -33.35 -7.77 -6.77
C GLY A 12 -33.36 -8.12 -5.28
N CYS A 13 -32.86 -9.29 -4.87
CA CYS A 13 -32.96 -9.80 -3.50
C CYS A 13 -32.24 -8.97 -2.41
N GLY A 14 -31.33 -8.07 -2.80
CA GLY A 14 -30.65 -7.18 -1.85
C GLY A 14 -29.47 -7.77 -1.07
N GLU A 15 -29.18 -9.08 -1.17
CA GLU A 15 -28.06 -9.71 -0.41
C GLU A 15 -26.70 -9.02 -0.65
N CYS A 16 -26.50 -8.47 -1.85
CA CYS A 16 -25.29 -7.71 -2.19
C CYS A 16 -25.16 -6.37 -1.45
N VAL A 17 -26.28 -5.72 -1.10
CA VAL A 17 -26.33 -4.50 -0.31
C VAL A 17 -25.95 -4.80 1.14
N ASP A 18 -26.56 -5.84 1.73
CA ASP A 18 -26.27 -6.28 3.10
C ASP A 18 -24.82 -6.75 3.27
N ALA A 19 -24.27 -7.40 2.24
CA ALA A 19 -22.88 -7.85 2.22
C ALA A 19 -21.84 -6.73 2.09
N CYS A 20 -22.25 -5.48 1.83
CA CYS A 20 -21.33 -4.38 1.59
C CYS A 20 -20.91 -3.69 2.90
N PRO A 21 -19.67 -3.92 3.41
CA PRO A 21 -19.23 -3.34 4.68
C PRO A 21 -18.98 -1.83 4.60
N PHE A 22 -19.01 -1.27 3.38
CA PHE A 22 -18.76 0.15 3.11
C PHE A 22 -20.04 0.95 2.90
N GLY A 23 -21.22 0.30 2.93
CA GLY A 23 -22.49 0.96 2.62
C GLY A 23 -22.56 1.53 1.20
N ALA A 24 -21.73 1.00 0.29
CA ALA A 24 -21.51 1.55 -1.05
C ALA A 24 -22.50 1.02 -2.10
N LEU A 25 -23.46 0.17 -1.71
CA LEU A 25 -24.48 -0.38 -2.60
C LEU A 25 -25.86 0.02 -2.13
N ARG A 26 -26.74 0.34 -3.07
CA ARG A 26 -28.17 0.62 -2.83
C ARG A 26 -29.00 -0.02 -3.92
N LEU A 27 -30.25 -0.38 -3.61
CA LEU A 27 -31.20 -0.80 -4.63
C LEU A 27 -31.88 0.43 -5.25
N GLU A 28 -31.76 0.57 -6.56
CA GLU A 28 -32.52 1.53 -7.36
C GLU A 28 -33.30 0.77 -8.43
N LYS A 29 -34.63 0.91 -8.45
CA LYS A 29 -35.52 0.19 -9.37
C LYS A 29 -35.22 -1.32 -9.38
N ASP A 30 -35.12 -1.89 -8.19
CA ASP A 30 -34.85 -3.32 -7.92
C ASP A 30 -33.45 -3.82 -8.34
N PHE A 31 -32.54 -2.93 -8.76
CA PHE A 31 -31.18 -3.30 -9.14
C PHE A 31 -30.13 -2.65 -8.25
N PRO A 32 -29.05 -3.36 -7.89
CA PRO A 32 -27.98 -2.79 -7.10
C PRO A 32 -27.17 -1.77 -7.91
N VAL A 33 -27.01 -0.57 -7.34
CA VAL A 33 -26.20 0.53 -7.88
C VAL A 33 -25.08 0.83 -6.88
N ALA A 34 -23.85 0.93 -7.38
CA ALA A 34 -22.67 1.26 -6.59
C ALA A 34 -22.41 2.77 -6.57
N SER A 35 -22.07 3.29 -5.39
CA SER A 35 -21.63 4.67 -5.21
C SER A 35 -20.10 4.79 -5.28
N GLU A 36 -19.59 6.01 -5.13
CA GLU A 36 -18.14 6.29 -5.15
C GLU A 36 -17.39 5.71 -3.94
N GLU A 37 -18.08 5.33 -2.87
CA GLU A 37 -17.51 4.64 -1.71
C GLU A 37 -17.11 3.18 -2.00
N CYS A 38 -17.49 2.64 -3.16
CA CYS A 38 -17.22 1.26 -3.53
C CYS A 38 -15.70 0.97 -3.56
N ARG A 39 -15.22 -0.01 -2.79
CA ARG A 39 -13.79 -0.37 -2.76
C ARG A 39 -13.39 -1.48 -3.74
N LEU A 40 -14.30 -1.90 -4.62
CA LEU A 40 -14.11 -3.03 -5.55
C LEU A 40 -13.58 -4.32 -4.87
N CYS A 41 -14.00 -4.56 -3.63
CA CYS A 41 -13.53 -5.70 -2.84
C CYS A 41 -14.11 -7.06 -3.27
N GLY A 42 -15.21 -7.05 -4.05
CA GLY A 42 -15.85 -8.26 -4.57
C GLY A 42 -16.75 -9.03 -3.61
N LEU A 43 -17.06 -8.50 -2.41
CA LEU A 43 -17.98 -9.16 -1.48
C LEU A 43 -19.40 -9.30 -2.05
N CYS A 44 -19.90 -8.29 -2.75
CA CYS A 44 -21.19 -8.34 -3.44
C CYS A 44 -21.27 -9.44 -4.51
N VAL A 45 -20.18 -9.66 -5.25
CA VAL A 45 -20.05 -10.74 -6.24
C VAL A 45 -20.14 -12.09 -5.56
N LYS A 46 -19.44 -12.27 -4.43
CA LYS A 46 -19.48 -13.52 -3.66
C LYS A 46 -20.84 -13.77 -3.00
N ALA A 47 -21.53 -12.73 -2.57
CA ALA A 47 -22.85 -12.83 -1.95
C ALA A 47 -23.95 -13.17 -2.95
N CYS A 48 -23.80 -12.78 -4.22
CA CYS A 48 -24.83 -12.99 -5.25
C CYS A 48 -24.92 -14.47 -5.65
N LYS A 49 -25.91 -15.19 -5.09
CA LYS A 49 -26.20 -16.60 -5.42
C LYS A 49 -26.52 -16.83 -6.89
N GLU A 50 -27.17 -15.85 -7.52
CA GLU A 50 -27.53 -15.90 -8.94
C GLU A 50 -26.34 -15.60 -9.86
N GLY A 51 -25.18 -15.19 -9.33
CA GLY A 51 -24.01 -14.83 -10.12
C GLY A 51 -24.24 -13.65 -11.07
N ALA A 52 -25.16 -12.74 -10.71
CA ALA A 52 -25.55 -11.59 -11.53
C ALA A 52 -24.57 -10.40 -11.45
N LEU A 53 -23.58 -10.46 -10.56
CA LEU A 53 -22.63 -9.37 -10.33
C LEU A 53 -21.21 -9.78 -10.72
N SER A 54 -20.47 -8.84 -11.32
CA SER A 54 -19.03 -8.99 -11.57
C SER A 54 -18.29 -7.67 -11.36
N LEU A 55 -16.97 -7.77 -11.13
CA LEU A 55 -16.10 -6.59 -11.02
C LEU A 55 -15.61 -6.18 -12.42
N PRO A 56 -15.46 -4.87 -12.68
CA PRO A 56 -14.86 -4.41 -13.92
C PRO A 56 -13.42 -4.92 -14.03
N GLU A 57 -12.99 -5.18 -15.26
CA GLU A 57 -11.58 -5.51 -15.50
C GLU A 57 -10.70 -4.30 -15.17
N VAL A 58 -10.01 -4.35 -14.04
CA VAL A 58 -8.92 -3.42 -13.76
C VAL A 58 -7.73 -3.90 -14.58
N LYS A 59 -7.42 -3.20 -15.67
CA LYS A 59 -6.16 -3.42 -16.40
C LYS A 59 -5.01 -3.32 -15.40
N LYS A 60 -4.47 -4.46 -15.00
CA LYS A 60 -3.33 -4.50 -14.09
C LYS A 60 -2.20 -3.75 -14.77
N ARG A 61 -1.85 -2.56 -14.28
CA ARG A 61 -0.60 -1.90 -14.65
C ARG A 61 0.53 -2.71 -14.04
N HIS A 62 0.93 -3.80 -14.69
CA HIS A 62 2.19 -4.47 -14.42
C HIS A 62 3.30 -3.54 -14.92
N LYS A 63 3.58 -2.47 -14.18
CA LYS A 63 4.88 -1.82 -14.32
C LYS A 63 5.83 -2.73 -13.56
N GLU A 64 6.56 -3.55 -14.31
CA GLU A 64 7.57 -4.46 -13.74
C GLU A 64 8.49 -3.65 -12.84
N ILE A 65 8.45 -3.92 -11.53
CA ILE A 65 9.32 -3.28 -10.57
C ILE A 65 10.68 -3.93 -10.76
N LYS A 66 11.62 -3.16 -11.33
CA LYS A 66 12.94 -3.67 -11.73
C LYS A 66 13.84 -4.09 -10.56
N THR A 67 13.57 -3.62 -9.36
CA THR A 67 14.38 -3.88 -8.16
C THR A 67 13.63 -4.74 -7.14
N LYS A 68 14.38 -5.61 -6.47
CA LYS A 68 13.93 -6.40 -5.31
C LYS A 68 14.75 -6.06 -4.05
N ASP A 69 15.40 -4.88 -4.05
CA ASP A 69 16.22 -4.41 -2.95
C ASP A 69 15.41 -4.20 -1.67
N ILE A 70 16.08 -4.28 -0.52
CA ILE A 70 15.48 -4.09 0.80
C ILE A 70 15.62 -2.62 1.19
N PHE A 71 14.51 -1.98 1.56
CA PHE A 71 14.51 -0.57 1.96
C PHE A 71 14.26 -0.45 3.45
N VAL A 72 15.13 0.30 4.14
CA VAL A 72 14.97 0.67 5.54
C VAL A 72 14.81 2.19 5.63
N PHE A 73 13.67 2.62 6.14
CA PHE A 73 13.44 4.02 6.47
C PHE A 73 14.14 4.37 7.79
N ALA A 74 15.05 5.34 7.73
CA ALA A 74 15.82 5.81 8.86
C ALA A 74 15.12 7.02 9.49
N GLU A 75 14.27 6.76 10.48
CA GLU A 75 13.61 7.79 11.25
C GLU A 75 14.63 8.64 12.02
N THR A 76 14.44 9.96 11.95
CA THR A 76 15.19 10.92 12.77
C THR A 76 14.28 11.55 13.81
N LYS A 77 14.72 11.57 15.07
CA LYS A 77 14.10 12.30 16.17
C LYS A 77 15.07 13.34 16.69
N ASP A 78 14.63 14.60 16.69
CA ASP A 78 15.42 15.75 17.15
C ASP A 78 16.82 15.83 16.50
N GLY A 79 16.91 15.50 15.21
CA GLY A 79 18.16 15.53 14.45
C GLY A 79 19.09 14.34 14.67
N ASN A 80 18.66 13.30 15.40
CA ASN A 80 19.41 12.08 15.64
C ASN A 80 18.63 10.86 15.11
N LEU A 81 19.33 9.79 14.72
CA LEU A 81 18.66 8.54 14.35
C LEU A 81 17.96 7.92 15.56
N ALA A 82 16.72 7.49 15.38
CA ALA A 82 16.03 6.71 16.39
C ALA A 82 16.72 5.34 16.55
N THR A 83 16.78 4.81 17.78
CA THR A 83 17.48 3.55 18.07
C THR A 83 17.00 2.38 17.20
N VAL A 84 15.71 2.34 16.89
CA VAL A 84 15.10 1.30 16.04
C VAL A 84 15.72 1.23 14.64
N VAL A 85 16.31 2.32 14.14
CA VAL A 85 16.98 2.35 12.83
C VAL A 85 18.16 1.38 12.81
N TYR A 86 18.96 1.33 13.90
CA TYR A 86 20.11 0.43 13.97
C TYR A 86 19.68 -1.05 13.96
N GLU A 87 18.60 -1.37 14.67
CA GLU A 87 18.04 -2.72 14.72
C GLU A 87 17.50 -3.16 13.35
N LEU A 88 16.78 -2.25 12.68
CA LEU A 88 16.23 -2.48 11.35
C LEU A 88 17.32 -2.61 10.29
N LEU A 89 18.39 -1.81 10.35
CA LEU A 89 19.54 -1.95 9.45
C LEU A 89 20.23 -3.31 9.65
N GLY A 90 20.44 -3.73 10.90
CA GLY A 90 21.02 -5.04 11.20
C GLY A 90 20.19 -6.19 10.62
N LYS A 91 18.88 -6.21 10.86
CA LYS A 91 17.99 -7.25 10.30
C LYS A 91 17.80 -7.12 8.79
N GLY A 92 17.79 -5.90 8.27
CA GLY A 92 17.75 -5.60 6.85
C GLY A 92 18.98 -6.14 6.13
N ARG A 93 20.17 -6.01 6.73
CA ARG A 93 21.43 -6.53 6.18
C ARG A 93 21.41 -8.06 6.09
N GLU A 94 21.05 -8.72 7.20
CA GLU A 94 20.88 -10.19 7.22
C GLU A 94 19.92 -10.69 6.12
N LEU A 95 18.82 -9.96 5.89
CA LEU A 95 17.83 -10.29 4.87
C LEU A 95 18.34 -10.04 3.45
N ALA A 96 18.98 -8.89 3.23
CA ALA A 96 19.55 -8.51 1.94
C ALA A 96 20.62 -9.52 1.50
N ASP A 97 21.47 -9.98 2.40
CA ASP A 97 22.49 -11.01 2.12
C ASP A 97 21.86 -12.35 1.74
N LYS A 98 20.84 -12.80 2.48
CA LYS A 98 20.11 -14.05 2.18
C LYS A 98 19.45 -14.03 0.80
N LEU A 99 19.03 -12.86 0.33
CA LEU A 99 18.33 -12.69 -0.95
C LEU A 99 19.27 -12.27 -2.10
N GLY A 100 20.55 -12.02 -1.81
CA GLY A 100 21.50 -11.45 -2.77
C GLY A 100 21.04 -10.09 -3.32
N GLN A 101 20.41 -9.27 -2.47
CA GLN A 101 19.89 -7.95 -2.83
C GLN A 101 20.68 -6.85 -2.10
N LYS A 102 20.47 -5.59 -2.49
CA LYS A 102 21.05 -4.45 -1.76
C LYS A 102 20.17 -4.06 -0.58
N LEU A 103 20.80 -3.57 0.48
CA LEU A 103 20.15 -2.82 1.55
C LEU A 103 20.23 -1.33 1.24
N ILE A 104 19.07 -0.69 1.12
CA ILE A 104 18.93 0.73 0.84
C ILE A 104 18.44 1.43 2.11
N GLY A 105 19.26 2.34 2.63
CA GLY A 105 18.84 3.27 3.69
C GLY A 105 18.13 4.48 3.09
N VAL A 106 16.98 4.86 3.62
CA VAL A 106 16.24 6.07 3.21
C VAL A 106 16.19 7.02 4.38
N LEU A 107 16.94 8.12 4.27
CA LEU A 107 17.08 9.13 5.31
C LEU A 107 16.33 10.40 4.88
N ILE A 108 15.33 10.80 5.67
CA ILE A 108 14.46 11.94 5.35
C ILE A 108 14.39 12.84 6.58
N GLY A 109 14.70 14.13 6.42
CA GLY A 109 14.66 15.09 7.51
C GLY A 109 15.23 16.46 7.15
N SER A 110 15.65 17.22 8.15
CA SER A 110 16.29 18.54 7.97
C SER A 110 17.62 18.59 8.72
N ASN A 111 18.68 19.02 8.03
CA ASN A 111 20.06 19.06 8.54
C ASN A 111 20.57 17.67 9.00
N ILE A 112 20.33 16.64 8.19
CA ILE A 112 20.59 15.23 8.54
C ILE A 112 21.61 14.54 7.62
N LYS A 113 22.17 15.24 6.63
CA LYS A 113 23.17 14.67 5.69
C LYS A 113 24.33 13.95 6.38
N ASN A 114 24.76 14.42 7.55
CA ASN A 114 25.85 13.83 8.33
C ASN A 114 25.53 12.43 8.86
N LEU A 115 24.25 12.06 8.99
CA LEU A 115 23.83 10.75 9.49
C LEU A 115 23.89 9.66 8.41
N ALA A 116 24.06 10.03 7.14
CA ALA A 116 24.09 9.07 6.03
C ALA A 116 25.25 8.08 6.18
N GLN A 117 26.42 8.52 6.65
CA GLN A 117 27.56 7.64 6.86
C GLN A 117 27.25 6.58 7.93
N THR A 118 26.53 6.95 8.99
CA THR A 118 26.11 6.01 10.03
C THR A 118 25.24 4.89 9.47
N LEU A 119 24.35 5.17 8.52
CA LEU A 119 23.55 4.11 7.87
C LEU A 119 24.43 3.14 7.07
N ILE A 120 25.46 3.64 6.38
CA ILE A 120 26.43 2.81 5.65
C ILE A 120 27.21 1.93 6.64
N ASP A 121 27.70 2.50 7.74
CA ASP A 121 28.48 1.79 8.75
C ASP A 121 27.67 0.64 9.41
N TYR A 122 26.35 0.77 9.45
CA TYR A 122 25.42 -0.25 9.95
C TYR A 122 24.88 -1.19 8.86
N GLY A 123 25.42 -1.13 7.65
CA GLY A 123 25.24 -2.16 6.62
C GLY A 123 24.41 -1.74 5.40
N ALA A 124 23.96 -0.49 5.29
CA ALA A 124 23.34 -0.03 4.05
C ALA A 124 24.38 0.02 2.91
N ASP A 125 24.02 -0.49 1.73
CA ASP A 125 24.86 -0.40 0.52
C ASP A 125 24.73 0.97 -0.15
N ILE A 126 23.53 1.55 -0.08
CA ILE A 126 23.18 2.85 -0.67
C ILE A 126 22.32 3.59 0.33
N VAL A 127 22.57 4.90 0.49
CA VAL A 127 21.72 5.78 1.29
C VAL A 127 21.17 6.88 0.42
N TYR A 128 19.83 6.94 0.31
CA TYR A 128 19.14 8.08 -0.28
C TYR A 128 18.85 9.11 0.82
N VAL A 129 19.33 10.33 0.61
CA VAL A 129 19.17 11.43 1.56
C VAL A 129 18.24 12.48 0.99
N PHE A 130 17.14 12.73 1.69
CA PHE A 130 16.20 13.81 1.43
C PHE A 130 16.29 14.81 2.57
N ASP A 131 17.20 15.78 2.41
CA ASP A 131 17.45 16.82 3.40
C ASP A 131 16.80 18.14 2.97
N HIS A 132 15.70 18.51 3.64
CA HIS A 132 14.97 19.75 3.35
C HIS A 132 14.32 20.32 4.61
N HIS A 133 14.34 21.66 4.76
CA HIS A 133 13.83 22.35 5.95
C HIS A 133 12.36 22.05 6.27
N SER A 134 11.52 21.80 5.25
CA SER A 134 10.11 21.44 5.43
C SER A 134 9.89 20.07 6.08
N LEU A 135 10.94 19.23 6.14
CA LEU A 135 10.92 17.87 6.70
C LEU A 135 11.43 17.84 8.15
N LYS A 136 11.53 19.01 8.81
CA LYS A 136 11.99 19.12 10.20
C LYS A 136 11.05 18.41 11.19
N ARG A 137 9.77 18.29 10.87
CA ARG A 137 8.76 17.63 11.71
C ARG A 137 8.12 16.50 10.92
N PHE A 138 7.84 15.40 11.62
CA PHE A 138 6.98 14.35 11.12
C PHE A 138 5.55 14.90 11.06
N ASN A 139 4.92 14.86 9.87
CA ASN A 139 3.55 15.33 9.65
C ASN A 139 2.60 14.14 9.53
#